data_AF-A0A7U2ML23-F1
#
_entry.id   AF-A0A7U2ML23-F1
#
_cell.length_a   1.000
_cell.length_b   1.000
_cell.length_c   1.000
_cell.angle_alpha   90.00
_cell.angle_beta   90.00
_cell.angle_gamma   90.00
#
_symmetry.space_group_name_H-M   'P 1'
#
loop_
_entity.id
_entity.type
_entity.pdbx_description
1 polymer ?
#
loop_
_entity_poly.entity_id
_entity_poly.type
_entity_poly.pdbx_seq_one_letter_code
_entity_poly.pdbx_strand_id
1 'polypeptide(L)'
;MAPRQSQILAQRDPKTFPEHYQAHCSSIDTVSAVLDEEVQTKHIEYFQGYGQICEPGLPLELPAHMKESILMLPKMAEMREDIQISEGNNDEEKLQAKKREYREALVRQRRADLKKYQESWIHVERDQNILNRGKGKPLHVVKDICTRAQYLIMPELARIATAMACTAELTFEEKLFFLGDLRTLCSRKEDVIYLPNEQPIEGFCPAQGCQLEIENLTKSERSAHIHECIRREKGLALQVPNSRLHFCYECMEWFLKRQWPDHCTAHLQSWQTQHCEAVKYRHTVIRPTYCPFCLWNFQNPAEERLQYWTRSGNLRQHIETKHMPEISWPVMTSICECSQTFDNERELCHHLHDVHGLKDTIWRNPKLPRKRKRTSKIEPQILSQKSEADYSKKVRFHRSPPH
;
A
#
# COMPACT_ATOMS: atom_id res chain seq x y z
N MET A 1 20.16 -31.68 -29.36
CA MET A 1 21.43 -31.28 -29.98
C MET A 1 22.16 -30.27 -29.09
N ALA A 2 22.63 -30.68 -27.91
CA ALA A 2 23.33 -29.82 -26.94
C ALA A 2 24.88 -29.84 -26.92
N PRO A 3 25.67 -30.58 -27.73
CA PRO A 3 27.11 -30.67 -27.46
C PRO A 3 27.97 -29.50 -27.99
N ARG A 4 27.46 -28.68 -28.92
CA ARG A 4 28.33 -27.72 -29.65
C ARG A 4 28.52 -26.36 -28.97
N GLN A 5 27.59 -25.94 -28.11
CA GLN A 5 27.65 -24.60 -27.48
C GLN A 5 28.64 -24.53 -26.31
N SER A 6 28.78 -25.59 -25.52
CA SER A 6 29.71 -25.64 -24.39
C SER A 6 31.19 -25.58 -24.80
N GLN A 7 31.50 -26.00 -26.03
CA GLN A 7 32.86 -25.96 -26.58
C GLN A 7 33.34 -24.54 -26.90
N ILE A 8 32.42 -23.61 -27.23
CA ILE A 8 32.77 -22.26 -27.69
C ILE A 8 33.27 -21.38 -26.54
N LEU A 9 32.75 -21.60 -25.32
CA LEU A 9 33.14 -20.84 -24.11
C LEU A 9 34.17 -21.57 -23.24
N ALA A 10 34.73 -22.67 -23.75
CA ALA A 10 35.73 -23.51 -23.07
C ALA A 10 35.33 -23.94 -21.64
N GLN A 11 34.04 -24.09 -21.36
CA GLN A 11 33.58 -24.50 -20.04
C GLN A 11 33.68 -26.02 -19.91
N ARG A 12 34.29 -26.47 -18.79
CA ARG A 12 34.63 -27.88 -18.55
C ARG A 12 33.39 -28.77 -18.39
N ASP A 13 32.29 -28.22 -17.92
CA ASP A 13 31.01 -28.91 -17.79
C ASP A 13 30.02 -28.40 -18.87
N PRO A 14 29.51 -29.30 -19.74
CA PRO A 14 28.52 -28.96 -20.75
C PRO A 14 27.22 -28.34 -20.21
N LYS A 15 26.91 -28.55 -18.92
CA LYS A 15 25.71 -28.02 -18.27
C LYS A 15 25.86 -26.58 -17.79
N THR A 16 27.08 -26.09 -17.63
CA THR A 16 27.31 -24.75 -17.04
C THR A 16 26.72 -23.63 -17.90
N PHE A 17 26.79 -23.75 -19.23
CA PHE A 17 26.19 -22.78 -20.15
C PHE A 17 24.64 -22.75 -20.05
N PRO A 18 23.92 -23.87 -20.23
CA PRO A 18 22.46 -23.86 -20.12
C PRO A 18 21.96 -23.51 -18.71
N GLU A 19 22.60 -24.00 -17.65
CA GLU A 19 22.11 -23.82 -16.27
C GLU A 19 22.45 -22.44 -15.68
N HIS A 20 23.58 -21.83 -16.05
CA HIS A 20 24.04 -20.58 -15.40
C HIS A 20 24.03 -19.34 -16.30
N TYR A 21 24.03 -19.50 -17.63
CA TYR A 21 24.09 -18.37 -18.57
C TYR A 21 22.81 -18.26 -19.41
N GLN A 22 22.35 -19.37 -19.99
CA GLN A 22 21.15 -19.38 -20.85
C GLN A 22 19.87 -19.19 -20.04
N ALA A 23 19.72 -19.88 -18.91
CA ALA A 23 18.55 -19.76 -18.04
C ALA A 23 18.39 -18.37 -17.38
N HIS A 24 19.48 -17.60 -17.27
CA HIS A 24 19.48 -16.36 -16.49
C HIS A 24 19.70 -15.07 -17.30
N CYS A 25 20.29 -15.08 -18.51
CA CYS A 25 20.79 -13.81 -19.07
C CYS A 25 20.78 -13.60 -20.61
N SER A 26 20.43 -14.55 -21.48
CA SER A 26 20.66 -14.30 -22.92
C SER A 26 19.48 -13.57 -23.60
N SER A 27 19.48 -12.23 -23.58
CA SER A 27 18.70 -11.41 -24.53
C SER A 27 19.31 -11.40 -25.94
N ILE A 28 20.46 -12.05 -26.11
CA ILE A 28 21.22 -12.13 -27.35
C ILE A 28 21.01 -13.51 -27.94
N ASP A 29 20.67 -13.56 -29.23
CA ASP A 29 20.66 -14.79 -30.00
C ASP A 29 22.10 -15.18 -30.35
N THR A 30 22.77 -15.79 -29.36
CA THR A 30 24.17 -16.20 -29.49
C THR A 30 24.38 -17.27 -30.55
N VAL A 31 23.34 -18.02 -30.92
CA VAL A 31 23.43 -19.04 -31.96
C VAL A 31 23.47 -18.39 -33.33
N SER A 32 22.49 -17.55 -33.63
CA SER A 32 22.42 -16.89 -34.93
C SER A 32 23.57 -15.89 -35.12
N ALA A 33 24.00 -15.21 -34.06
CA ALA A 33 25.17 -14.32 -34.11
C ALA A 33 26.50 -15.04 -34.41
N VAL A 34 26.63 -16.32 -34.01
CA VAL A 34 27.84 -17.13 -34.29
C VAL A 34 27.78 -17.81 -35.65
N LEU A 35 26.58 -18.16 -36.10
CA LEU A 35 26.37 -18.83 -37.38
C LEU A 35 26.16 -17.85 -38.56
N ASP A 36 26.19 -16.54 -38.30
CA ASP A 36 25.84 -15.47 -39.25
C ASP A 36 24.45 -15.67 -39.87
N GLU A 37 23.53 -16.21 -39.05
CA GLU A 37 22.14 -16.45 -39.40
C GLU A 37 21.27 -15.26 -38.97
N GLU A 38 20.07 -15.14 -39.55
CA GLU A 38 19.12 -14.11 -39.12
C GLU A 38 18.76 -14.27 -37.64
N VAL A 39 18.79 -13.15 -36.92
CA VAL A 39 18.45 -13.09 -35.50
C VAL A 39 17.05 -13.66 -35.26
N GLN A 40 16.96 -14.73 -34.47
CA GLN A 40 15.74 -15.47 -34.19
C GLN A 40 15.37 -15.34 -32.71
N THR A 41 14.64 -14.29 -32.33
CA THR A 41 14.27 -14.02 -30.92
C THR A 41 13.18 -14.92 -30.35
N LYS A 42 12.49 -15.72 -31.17
CA LYS A 42 11.34 -16.53 -30.75
C LYS A 42 11.66 -17.52 -29.62
N HIS A 43 12.84 -18.12 -29.63
CA HIS A 43 13.24 -19.05 -28.57
C HIS A 43 13.58 -18.30 -27.27
N ILE A 44 14.15 -17.09 -27.38
CA ILE A 44 14.41 -16.19 -26.25
C ILE A 44 13.08 -15.78 -25.61
N GLU A 45 12.10 -15.37 -26.41
CA GLU A 45 10.75 -15.02 -25.96
C GLU A 45 10.04 -16.23 -25.31
N TYR A 46 10.18 -17.42 -25.91
CA TYR A 46 9.60 -18.66 -25.38
C TYR A 46 10.21 -19.07 -24.02
N PHE A 47 11.54 -19.03 -23.87
CA PHE A 47 12.22 -19.36 -22.62
C PHE A 47 12.05 -18.28 -21.55
N GLN A 48 11.75 -17.04 -21.94
CA GLN A 48 11.42 -15.98 -21.00
C GLN A 48 9.98 -16.08 -20.44
N GLY A 49 9.07 -16.81 -21.11
CA GLY A 49 7.80 -17.32 -20.55
C GLY A 49 6.94 -16.32 -19.72
N TYR A 50 6.04 -16.84 -18.87
CA TYR A 50 5.18 -16.03 -17.98
C TYR A 50 5.96 -15.10 -17.02
N GLY A 51 7.27 -15.33 -16.83
CA GLY A 51 8.17 -14.45 -16.10
C GLY A 51 8.39 -13.08 -16.77
N GLN A 52 8.09 -12.93 -18.07
CA GLN A 52 8.11 -11.64 -18.77
C GLN A 52 7.05 -10.64 -18.27
N ILE A 53 5.98 -11.13 -17.63
CA ILE A 53 4.77 -10.32 -17.36
C ILE A 53 4.79 -9.74 -15.94
N CYS A 54 5.53 -10.36 -15.02
CA CYS A 54 5.59 -9.95 -13.63
C CYS A 54 7.03 -9.98 -13.14
N GLU A 55 7.72 -8.84 -13.24
CA GLU A 55 9.02 -8.61 -12.60
C GLU A 55 8.76 -8.37 -11.10
N PRO A 56 9.11 -9.29 -10.19
CA PRO A 56 8.82 -9.13 -8.77
C PRO A 56 9.53 -7.88 -8.23
N GLY A 57 8.78 -7.04 -7.49
CA GLY A 57 9.31 -5.79 -6.94
C GLY A 57 9.33 -4.61 -7.92
N LEU A 58 8.81 -4.77 -9.16
CA LEU A 58 8.69 -3.66 -10.10
C LEU A 58 7.94 -2.47 -9.45
N PRO A 59 8.53 -1.26 -9.44
CA PRO A 59 7.89 -0.12 -8.81
C PRO A 59 6.55 0.24 -9.46
N LEU A 60 5.48 0.28 -8.66
CA LEU A 60 4.14 0.69 -9.11
C LEU A 60 3.94 2.21 -9.05
N GLU A 61 4.78 2.91 -8.29
CA GLU A 61 4.73 4.36 -8.13
C GLU A 61 6.13 4.97 -8.23
N LEU A 62 6.17 6.24 -8.63
CA LEU A 62 7.39 7.05 -8.57
C LEU A 62 7.78 7.33 -7.11
N PRO A 63 9.09 7.38 -6.81
CA PRO A 63 9.59 7.92 -5.56
C PRO A 63 9.07 9.33 -5.28
N ALA A 64 8.92 9.69 -4.00
CA ALA A 64 8.37 10.97 -3.56
C ALA A 64 9.15 12.17 -4.10
N HIS A 65 10.49 12.09 -4.09
CA HIS A 65 11.34 13.16 -4.62
C HIS A 65 11.09 13.38 -6.13
N MET A 66 10.95 12.32 -6.94
CA MET A 66 10.62 12.43 -8.37
C MET A 66 9.21 13.01 -8.58
N LYS A 67 8.24 12.57 -7.77
CA LYS A 67 6.87 13.13 -7.78
C LYS A 67 6.89 14.63 -7.49
N GLU A 68 7.78 15.10 -6.62
CA GLU A 68 7.97 16.52 -6.34
C GLU A 68 8.69 17.25 -7.48
N SER A 69 9.76 16.70 -8.05
CA SER A 69 10.46 17.29 -9.20
C SER A 69 9.53 17.54 -10.39
N ILE A 70 8.57 16.65 -10.64
CA ILE A 70 7.53 16.85 -11.65
C ILE A 70 6.71 18.11 -11.39
N LEU A 71 6.40 18.41 -10.13
CA LEU A 71 5.63 19.59 -9.74
C LEU A 71 6.41 20.90 -9.95
N MET A 72 7.74 20.81 -10.04
CA MET A 72 8.65 21.94 -10.23
C MET A 72 9.01 22.16 -11.71
N LEU A 73 8.53 21.31 -12.62
CA LEU A 73 8.74 21.51 -14.06
C LEU A 73 8.13 22.85 -14.51
N PRO A 74 8.80 23.63 -15.38
CA PRO A 74 8.31 24.96 -15.82
C PRO A 74 6.85 24.94 -16.26
N LYS A 75 6.49 23.99 -17.12
CA LYS A 75 5.11 23.77 -17.59
C LYS A 75 4.10 23.55 -16.45
N MET A 76 4.47 22.82 -15.40
CA MET A 76 3.59 22.55 -14.26
C MET A 76 3.48 23.74 -13.31
N ALA A 77 4.56 24.51 -13.19
CA ALA A 77 4.59 25.76 -12.43
C ALA A 77 3.71 26.83 -13.11
N GLU A 78 3.87 27.02 -14.42
CA GLU A 78 3.06 27.95 -15.23
C GLU A 78 1.56 27.63 -15.12
N MET A 79 1.17 26.37 -15.33
CA MET A 79 -0.23 25.95 -15.19
C MET A 79 -0.79 26.19 -13.78
N ARG A 80 0.05 26.09 -12.74
CA ARG A 80 -0.37 26.35 -11.36
C ARG A 80 -0.54 27.85 -11.10
N GLU A 81 0.37 28.67 -11.60
CA GLU A 81 0.29 30.12 -11.53
C GLU A 81 -0.97 30.63 -12.25
N ASP A 82 -1.25 30.08 -13.44
CA ASP A 82 -2.48 30.37 -14.20
C ASP A 82 -3.76 30.03 -13.44
N ILE A 83 -3.77 28.92 -12.70
CA ILE A 83 -4.88 28.55 -11.82
C ILE A 83 -5.00 29.58 -10.70
N GLN A 84 -3.90 29.93 -10.04
CA GLN A 84 -3.90 30.87 -8.91
C GLN A 84 -4.38 32.27 -9.32
N ILE A 85 -3.96 32.76 -10.49
CA ILE A 85 -4.45 34.02 -11.07
C ILE A 85 -5.96 33.92 -11.34
N SER A 86 -6.44 32.77 -11.83
CA SER A 86 -7.85 32.58 -12.16
C SER A 86 -8.75 32.39 -10.93
N GLU A 87 -8.21 31.98 -9.78
CA GLU A 87 -8.96 31.90 -8.51
C GLU A 87 -9.38 33.27 -7.98
N GLY A 88 -8.73 34.35 -8.43
CA GLY A 88 -9.13 35.73 -8.14
C GLY A 88 -10.27 36.25 -9.02
N ASN A 89 -10.68 35.50 -10.05
CA ASN A 89 -11.71 35.90 -11.02
C ASN A 89 -13.02 35.16 -10.73
N ASN A 90 -14.18 35.80 -10.96
CA ASN A 90 -15.51 35.21 -10.73
C ASN A 90 -15.95 34.19 -11.82
N ASP A 91 -15.01 33.60 -12.57
CA ASP A 91 -15.28 32.62 -13.63
C ASP A 91 -14.91 31.20 -13.18
N GLU A 92 -15.85 30.58 -12.48
CA GLU A 92 -15.71 29.24 -11.90
C GLU A 92 -15.57 28.16 -12.96
N GLU A 93 -16.20 28.31 -14.13
CA GLU A 93 -16.14 27.32 -15.20
C GLU A 93 -14.74 27.26 -15.83
N LYS A 94 -14.17 28.43 -16.14
CA LYS A 94 -12.80 28.54 -16.65
C LYS A 94 -11.77 28.06 -15.63
N LEU A 95 -11.98 28.37 -14.36
CA LEU A 95 -11.14 27.87 -13.27
C LEU A 95 -11.18 26.33 -13.18
N GLN A 96 -12.37 25.73 -13.26
CA GLN A 96 -12.52 24.27 -13.25
C GLN A 96 -11.89 23.62 -14.48
N ALA A 97 -11.99 24.23 -15.66
CA ALA A 97 -11.34 23.76 -16.87
C ALA A 97 -9.81 23.74 -16.73
N LYS A 98 -9.20 24.83 -16.25
CA LYS A 98 -7.75 24.90 -15.97
C LYS A 98 -7.31 23.87 -14.92
N LYS A 99 -8.08 23.72 -13.83
CA LYS A 99 -7.82 22.70 -12.80
C LYS A 99 -7.87 21.28 -13.36
N ARG A 100 -8.76 21.01 -14.32
CA ARG A 100 -8.86 19.72 -15.01
C ARG A 100 -7.65 19.50 -15.92
N GLU A 101 -7.30 20.48 -16.75
CA GLU A 101 -6.14 20.42 -17.64
C GLU A 101 -4.84 20.16 -16.89
N TYR A 102 -4.61 20.89 -15.79
CA TYR A 102 -3.45 20.66 -14.91
C TYR A 102 -3.41 19.23 -14.35
N ARG A 103 -4.55 18.70 -13.89
CA ARG A 103 -4.62 17.31 -13.38
C ARG A 103 -4.29 16.29 -14.48
N GLU A 104 -4.81 16.48 -15.68
CA GLU A 104 -4.53 15.59 -16.81
C GLU A 104 -3.06 15.67 -17.23
N ALA A 105 -2.50 16.87 -17.32
CA ALA A 105 -1.10 17.07 -17.64
C ALA A 105 -0.18 16.43 -16.59
N LEU A 106 -0.50 16.58 -15.30
CA LEU A 106 0.23 15.96 -14.20
C LEU A 106 0.15 14.42 -14.25
N VAL A 107 -1.02 13.85 -14.53
CA VAL A 107 -1.18 12.39 -14.68
C VAL A 107 -0.39 11.87 -15.87
N ARG A 108 -0.43 12.57 -17.02
CA ARG A 108 0.36 12.21 -18.20
C ARG A 108 1.86 12.22 -17.89
N GLN A 109 2.35 13.29 -17.26
CA GLN A 109 3.77 13.42 -16.92
C GLN A 109 4.21 12.32 -15.95
N ARG A 110 3.45 12.08 -14.88
CA ARG A 110 3.73 11.00 -13.92
C ARG A 110 3.78 9.63 -14.55
N ARG A 111 2.87 9.33 -15.49
CA ARG A 111 2.88 8.05 -16.21
C ARG A 111 4.11 7.91 -17.10
N ALA A 112 4.48 8.97 -17.81
CA ALA A 112 5.65 8.96 -18.67
C ALA A 112 6.94 8.74 -17.85
N ASP A 113 7.08 9.45 -16.73
CA ASP A 113 8.26 9.34 -15.87
C ASP A 113 8.27 8.01 -15.10
N LEU A 114 7.11 7.49 -14.68
CA LEU A 114 7.02 6.14 -14.10
C LEU A 114 7.49 5.08 -15.08
N LYS A 115 7.10 5.18 -16.35
CA LYS A 115 7.54 4.23 -17.38
C LYS A 115 9.06 4.27 -17.54
N LYS A 116 9.66 5.46 -17.65
CA LYS A 116 11.13 5.63 -17.73
C LYS A 116 11.85 5.11 -16.48
N TYR A 117 11.25 5.31 -15.32
CA TYR A 117 11.78 4.82 -14.05
C TYR A 117 11.74 3.29 -14.00
N GLN A 118 10.63 2.68 -14.41
CA GLN A 118 10.48 1.22 -14.51
C GLN A 118 11.48 0.62 -15.51
N GLU A 119 11.63 1.23 -16.69
CA GLU A 119 12.62 0.81 -17.70
C GLU A 119 14.04 0.84 -17.10
N SER A 120 14.44 1.97 -16.50
CA SER A 120 15.74 2.10 -15.81
C SER A 120 15.92 1.09 -14.68
N TRP A 121 14.87 0.86 -13.88
CA TRP A 121 14.89 -0.08 -12.76
C TRP A 121 15.11 -1.52 -13.24
N ILE A 122 14.40 -1.94 -14.29
CA ILE A 122 14.56 -3.27 -14.90
C ILE A 122 16.00 -3.45 -15.40
N HIS A 123 16.58 -2.44 -16.03
CA HIS A 123 17.98 -2.51 -16.47
C HIS A 123 18.94 -2.69 -15.29
N VAL A 124 18.81 -1.87 -14.25
CA VAL A 124 19.66 -1.97 -13.05
C VAL A 124 19.49 -3.31 -12.34
N GLU A 125 18.26 -3.82 -12.21
CA GLU A 125 18.00 -5.10 -11.55
C GLU A 125 18.56 -6.28 -12.36
N ARG A 126 18.41 -6.24 -13.69
CA ARG A 126 19.03 -7.22 -14.59
C ARG A 126 20.55 -7.18 -14.51
N ASP A 127 21.15 -5.99 -14.55
CA ASP A 127 22.59 -5.81 -14.43
C ASP A 127 23.11 -6.32 -13.08
N GLN A 128 22.39 -6.04 -11.98
CA GLN A 128 22.72 -6.58 -10.66
C GLN A 128 22.60 -8.10 -10.62
N ASN A 129 21.57 -8.68 -11.23
CA ASN A 129 21.41 -10.14 -11.30
C ASN A 129 22.53 -10.80 -12.12
N ILE A 130 22.97 -10.17 -13.21
CA ILE A 130 24.14 -10.59 -13.99
C ILE A 130 25.40 -10.53 -13.13
N LEU A 131 25.68 -9.40 -12.49
CA LEU A 131 26.86 -9.19 -11.64
C LEU A 131 26.89 -10.18 -10.46
N ASN A 132 25.72 -10.47 -9.88
CA ASN A 132 25.58 -11.41 -8.77
C ASN A 132 25.45 -12.87 -9.22
N ARG A 133 25.54 -13.17 -10.53
CA ARG A 133 25.39 -14.53 -11.10
C ARG A 133 24.11 -15.24 -10.66
N GLY A 134 23.00 -14.52 -10.60
CA GLY A 134 21.72 -15.03 -10.10
C GLY A 134 21.69 -15.31 -8.59
N LYS A 135 22.79 -15.11 -7.85
CA LYS A 135 22.81 -15.07 -6.38
C LYS A 135 22.36 -13.69 -5.89
N GLY A 136 21.29 -13.17 -6.46
CA GLY A 136 20.70 -11.90 -6.06
C GLY A 136 20.43 -11.90 -4.55
N LYS A 137 20.52 -10.72 -3.92
CA LYS A 137 19.96 -10.53 -2.58
C LYS A 137 18.55 -11.12 -2.61
N PRO A 138 18.11 -11.89 -1.60
CA PRO A 138 16.73 -12.36 -1.54
C PRO A 138 15.88 -11.13 -1.73
N LEU A 139 15.22 -11.06 -2.89
CA LEU A 139 14.44 -9.93 -3.38
C LEU A 139 13.62 -9.52 -2.21
N HIS A 140 14.01 -8.41 -1.54
CA HIS A 140 13.66 -8.15 -0.14
C HIS A 140 12.20 -8.45 -0.07
N VAL A 141 11.83 -9.60 0.51
CA VAL A 141 10.49 -10.12 0.33
C VAL A 141 9.73 -9.13 1.15
N VAL A 142 9.24 -8.08 0.49
CA VAL A 142 8.13 -7.28 0.91
C VAL A 142 7.06 -8.35 0.95
N LYS A 143 7.05 -9.09 2.07
CA LYS A 143 5.97 -9.96 2.50
C LYS A 143 4.86 -8.95 2.56
N ASP A 144 4.16 -8.82 1.44
CA ASP A 144 3.31 -7.68 1.20
C ASP A 144 2.37 -7.63 2.40
N ILE A 145 2.54 -6.59 3.19
CA ILE A 145 1.82 -6.45 4.44
C ILE A 145 0.32 -6.48 4.18
N CYS A 146 -0.09 -6.06 2.97
CA CYS A 146 -1.44 -6.19 2.49
C CYS A 146 -1.82 -7.66 2.34
N THR A 147 -1.02 -8.46 1.65
CA THR A 147 -1.20 -9.91 1.53
C THR A 147 -1.27 -10.60 2.91
N ARG A 148 -0.36 -10.29 3.84
CA ARG A 148 -0.40 -10.86 5.21
C ARG A 148 -1.69 -10.49 5.94
N ALA A 149 -2.07 -9.20 5.92
CA ALA A 149 -3.31 -8.75 6.54
C ALA A 149 -4.56 -9.33 5.86
N GLN A 150 -4.54 -9.52 4.53
CA GLN A 150 -5.60 -10.16 3.77
C GLN A 150 -5.76 -11.63 4.14
N TYR A 151 -4.67 -12.36 4.38
CA TYR A 151 -4.71 -13.77 4.79
C TYR A 151 -5.38 -13.97 6.15
N LEU A 152 -5.24 -13.00 7.07
CA LEU A 152 -5.88 -13.04 8.38
C LEU A 152 -7.41 -12.87 8.31
N ILE A 153 -7.91 -12.12 7.32
CA ILE A 153 -9.36 -11.86 7.15
C ILE A 153 -10.02 -12.74 6.08
N MET A 154 -9.22 -13.32 5.18
CA MET A 154 -9.63 -14.24 4.12
C MET A 154 -8.73 -15.47 4.15
N PRO A 155 -8.91 -16.39 5.12
CA PRO A 155 -8.06 -17.56 5.24
C PRO A 155 -8.15 -18.47 4.01
N GLU A 156 -9.25 -18.42 3.24
CA GLU A 156 -9.38 -19.13 1.95
C GLU A 156 -8.27 -18.69 0.97
N LEU A 157 -7.96 -17.40 0.92
CA LEU A 157 -6.91 -16.86 0.06
C LEU A 157 -5.52 -17.35 0.47
N ALA A 158 -5.26 -17.45 1.78
CA ALA A 158 -4.00 -17.96 2.31
C ALA A 158 -3.79 -19.44 1.95
N ARG A 159 -4.85 -20.25 2.07
CA ARG A 159 -4.81 -21.68 1.70
C ARG A 159 -4.59 -21.87 0.21
N ILE A 160 -5.30 -21.12 -0.64
CA ILE A 160 -5.09 -21.14 -2.10
C ILE A 160 -3.65 -20.77 -2.44
N ALA A 161 -3.11 -19.68 -1.89
CA ALA A 161 -1.75 -19.27 -2.17
C ALA A 161 -0.72 -20.32 -1.74
N THR A 162 -0.93 -20.95 -0.57
CA THR A 162 -0.09 -22.04 -0.07
C THR A 162 -0.14 -23.25 -1.01
N ALA A 163 -1.34 -23.64 -1.46
CA ALA A 163 -1.53 -24.75 -2.38
C ALA A 163 -0.91 -24.47 -3.76
N MET A 164 -1.02 -23.24 -4.26
CA MET A 164 -0.42 -22.82 -5.55
C MET A 164 1.11 -22.77 -5.49
N ALA A 165 1.69 -22.47 -4.33
CA ALA A 165 3.13 -22.49 -4.11
C ALA A 165 3.69 -23.91 -3.89
N CYS A 166 2.83 -24.89 -3.61
CA CYS A 166 3.23 -26.27 -3.39
C CYS A 166 3.59 -26.95 -4.72
N THR A 167 4.74 -27.60 -4.76
CA THR A 167 5.19 -28.38 -5.93
C THR A 167 4.77 -29.85 -5.86
N ALA A 168 4.30 -30.32 -4.70
CA ALA A 168 3.79 -31.66 -4.53
C ALA A 168 2.38 -31.79 -5.12
N GLU A 169 2.03 -32.98 -5.58
CA GLU A 169 0.67 -33.22 -6.06
C GLU A 169 -0.32 -33.21 -4.90
N LEU A 170 -1.37 -32.38 -5.01
CA LEU A 170 -2.45 -32.33 -4.04
C LEU A 170 -3.25 -33.63 -4.05
N THR A 171 -3.57 -34.13 -2.86
CA THR A 171 -4.50 -35.25 -2.66
C THR A 171 -5.91 -34.89 -3.14
N PHE A 172 -6.78 -35.90 -3.28
CA PHE A 172 -8.17 -35.65 -3.70
C PHE A 172 -8.92 -34.72 -2.72
N GLU A 173 -8.71 -34.90 -1.41
CA GLU A 173 -9.34 -34.06 -0.38
C GLU A 173 -8.82 -32.61 -0.45
N GLU A 174 -7.50 -32.42 -0.60
CA GLU A 174 -6.91 -31.08 -0.77
C GLU A 174 -7.40 -30.39 -2.05
N LYS A 175 -7.55 -31.13 -3.16
CA LYS A 175 -8.15 -30.63 -4.40
C LYS A 175 -9.60 -30.17 -4.16
N LEU A 176 -10.38 -30.91 -3.38
CA LEU A 176 -11.75 -30.54 -3.04
C LEU A 176 -11.81 -29.26 -2.17
N PHE A 177 -10.97 -29.16 -1.15
CA PHE A 177 -10.86 -27.95 -0.33
C PHE A 177 -10.43 -26.74 -1.17
N PHE A 178 -9.45 -26.91 -2.05
CA PHE A 178 -8.98 -25.86 -2.96
C PHE A 178 -10.10 -25.35 -3.88
N LEU A 179 -10.90 -26.24 -4.47
CA LEU A 179 -12.06 -25.86 -5.28
C LEU A 179 -13.13 -25.16 -4.44
N GLY A 180 -13.36 -25.61 -3.19
CA GLY A 180 -14.27 -24.97 -2.25
C GLY A 180 -13.84 -23.53 -1.89
N ASP A 181 -12.55 -23.33 -1.63
CA ASP A 181 -11.97 -22.02 -1.34
C ASP A 181 -12.08 -21.09 -2.56
N LEU A 182 -11.76 -21.59 -3.76
CA LEU A 182 -11.90 -20.83 -5.01
C LEU A 182 -13.35 -20.40 -5.23
N ARG A 183 -14.30 -21.32 -5.08
CA ARG A 183 -15.73 -21.02 -5.21
C ARG A 183 -16.16 -19.96 -4.21
N THR A 184 -15.68 -20.02 -2.98
CA THR A 184 -16.00 -19.03 -1.93
C THR A 184 -15.49 -17.65 -2.34
N LEU A 185 -14.23 -17.54 -2.79
CA LEU A 185 -13.66 -16.27 -3.23
C LEU A 185 -14.36 -15.70 -4.47
N CYS A 186 -14.67 -16.55 -5.46
CA CYS A 186 -15.36 -16.12 -6.68
C CYS A 186 -16.84 -15.74 -6.44
N SER A 187 -17.47 -16.32 -5.42
CA SER A 187 -18.87 -16.04 -5.09
C SER A 187 -19.05 -14.79 -4.21
N ARG A 188 -17.98 -14.28 -3.57
CA ARG A 188 -18.04 -13.05 -2.75
C ARG A 188 -18.29 -11.82 -3.61
N LYS A 189 -19.53 -11.34 -3.60
CA LYS A 189 -19.98 -10.13 -4.31
C LYS A 189 -19.91 -8.88 -3.44
N GLU A 190 -19.53 -9.01 -2.18
CA GLU A 190 -19.58 -7.93 -1.22
C GLU A 190 -18.45 -6.93 -1.47
N ASP A 191 -18.83 -5.67 -1.66
CA ASP A 191 -17.90 -4.56 -1.78
C ASP A 191 -17.20 -4.24 -0.45
N VAL A 192 -17.73 -4.74 0.66
CA VAL A 192 -17.21 -4.54 2.02
C VAL A 192 -16.80 -5.87 2.61
N ILE A 193 -15.56 -5.94 3.09
CA ILE A 193 -15.10 -7.07 3.91
C ILE A 193 -15.26 -6.73 5.39
N TYR A 194 -15.51 -7.72 6.23
CA TYR A 194 -15.61 -7.54 7.67
C TYR A 194 -14.45 -8.24 8.37
N LEU A 195 -14.07 -7.76 9.55
CA LEU A 195 -13.07 -8.44 10.37
C LEU A 195 -13.59 -9.82 10.82
N PRO A 196 -12.71 -10.75 11.24
CA PRO A 196 -13.12 -12.09 11.63
C PRO A 196 -14.20 -12.07 12.71
N ASN A 197 -15.26 -12.85 12.50
CA ASN A 197 -16.43 -12.93 13.37
C ASN A 197 -17.26 -11.63 13.49
N GLU A 198 -17.09 -10.68 12.55
CA GLU A 198 -17.82 -9.40 12.53
C GLU A 198 -18.74 -9.24 11.30
N GLN A 199 -19.13 -10.34 10.65
CA GLN A 199 -20.03 -10.28 9.50
C GLN A 199 -21.45 -9.88 9.92
N PRO A 200 -22.17 -9.07 9.11
CA PRO A 200 -23.58 -8.78 9.32
C PRO A 200 -24.42 -10.06 9.36
N ILE A 201 -25.42 -10.09 10.23
CA ILE A 201 -26.40 -11.18 10.30
C ILE A 201 -27.68 -10.66 9.68
N GLU A 202 -28.13 -11.27 8.58
CA GLU A 202 -29.34 -10.87 7.84
C GLU A 202 -29.35 -9.38 7.43
N GLY A 203 -28.17 -8.80 7.17
CA GLY A 203 -28.03 -7.38 6.80
C GLY A 203 -27.96 -6.41 7.99
N PHE A 204 -28.08 -6.89 9.22
CA PHE A 204 -28.01 -6.10 10.44
C PHE A 204 -26.65 -6.20 11.14
N CYS A 205 -26.37 -5.21 12.00
CA CYS A 205 -25.24 -5.26 12.90
C CYS A 205 -25.33 -6.52 13.78
N PRO A 206 -24.28 -7.35 13.85
CA PRO A 206 -24.31 -8.59 14.64
C PRO A 206 -24.31 -8.36 16.15
N ALA A 207 -24.03 -7.12 16.60
CA ALA A 207 -24.06 -6.78 18.01
C ALA A 207 -25.50 -6.70 18.52
N GLN A 208 -25.81 -7.45 19.57
CA GLN A 208 -27.19 -7.70 20.03
C GLN A 208 -27.96 -6.41 20.35
N GLY A 209 -27.28 -5.39 20.84
CA GLY A 209 -27.88 -4.11 21.25
C GLY A 209 -27.96 -3.02 20.17
N CYS A 210 -27.52 -3.26 18.93
CA CYS A 210 -27.48 -2.21 17.92
C CYS A 210 -28.66 -2.22 16.94
N GLN A 211 -29.09 -3.41 16.49
CA GLN A 211 -30.19 -3.62 15.52
C GLN A 211 -30.15 -2.72 14.27
N LEU A 212 -29.01 -2.08 13.99
CA LEU A 212 -28.86 -1.16 12.88
C LEU A 212 -28.68 -1.96 11.60
N GLU A 213 -29.51 -1.67 10.61
CA GLU A 213 -29.33 -2.18 9.26
C GLU A 213 -28.07 -1.56 8.63
N ILE A 214 -27.15 -2.43 8.21
CA ILE A 214 -25.80 -2.04 7.78
C ILE A 214 -25.83 -1.31 6.44
N GLU A 215 -26.90 -1.47 5.65
CA GLU A 215 -27.06 -0.77 4.39
C GLU A 215 -27.27 0.74 4.55
N ASN A 216 -27.80 1.17 5.70
CA ASN A 216 -28.00 2.59 6.03
C ASN A 216 -26.69 3.34 6.29
N LEU A 217 -25.57 2.61 6.46
CA LEU A 217 -24.24 3.18 6.60
C LEU A 217 -23.52 3.23 5.25
N THR A 218 -22.66 4.23 5.07
CA THR A 218 -21.76 4.26 3.91
C THR A 218 -20.83 3.06 3.96
N LYS A 219 -20.40 2.54 2.80
CA LYS A 219 -19.55 1.34 2.71
C LYS A 219 -18.31 1.41 3.63
N SER A 220 -17.70 2.59 3.77
CA SER A 220 -16.54 2.83 4.63
C SER A 220 -16.83 2.85 6.14
N GLU A 221 -18.08 2.99 6.55
CA GLU A 221 -18.48 3.07 7.96
C GLU A 221 -18.95 1.72 8.50
N ARG A 222 -19.42 0.82 7.61
CA ARG A 222 -20.04 -0.46 7.98
C ARG A 222 -19.19 -1.30 8.94
N SER A 223 -17.97 -1.66 8.54
CA SER A 223 -17.10 -2.48 9.40
C SER A 223 -16.67 -1.73 10.68
N ALA A 224 -16.34 -0.44 10.58
CA ALA A 224 -15.95 0.35 11.75
C ALA A 224 -17.07 0.47 12.79
N HIS A 225 -18.31 0.61 12.33
CA HIS A 225 -19.49 0.61 13.19
C HIS A 225 -19.66 -0.72 13.90
N ILE A 226 -19.63 -1.85 13.16
CA ILE A 226 -19.77 -3.18 13.74
C ILE A 226 -18.66 -3.43 14.78
N HIS A 227 -17.41 -3.11 14.42
CA HIS A 227 -16.25 -3.29 15.29
C HIS A 227 -16.41 -2.56 16.64
N GLU A 228 -16.88 -1.31 16.63
CA GLU A 228 -17.12 -0.56 17.88
C GLU A 228 -18.34 -1.07 18.65
N CYS A 229 -19.36 -1.60 17.97
CA CYS A 229 -20.50 -2.25 18.63
C CYS A 229 -20.09 -3.55 19.33
N ILE A 230 -19.30 -4.40 18.65
CA ILE A 230 -18.73 -5.62 19.22
C ILE A 230 -17.80 -5.30 20.39
N ARG A 231 -16.99 -4.24 20.28
CA ARG A 231 -16.18 -3.75 21.39
C ARG A 231 -17.02 -3.42 22.63
N ARG A 232 -18.12 -2.69 22.44
CA ARG A 232 -19.06 -2.35 23.52
C ARG A 232 -19.66 -3.60 24.15
N GLU A 233 -20.13 -4.54 23.34
CA GLU A 233 -20.73 -5.78 23.82
C GLU A 233 -19.73 -6.64 24.61
N LYS A 234 -18.50 -6.79 24.10
CA LYS A 234 -17.41 -7.46 24.83
C LYS A 234 -17.08 -6.75 26.15
N GLY A 235 -17.07 -5.42 26.16
CA GLY A 235 -16.86 -4.62 27.36
C GLY A 235 -17.94 -4.89 28.41
N LEU A 236 -19.21 -4.91 28.01
CA LEU A 236 -20.34 -5.22 28.87
C LEU A 236 -20.27 -6.66 29.41
N ALA A 237 -20.02 -7.64 28.55
CA ALA A 237 -19.93 -9.05 28.92
C ALA A 237 -18.80 -9.31 29.94
N LEU A 238 -17.66 -8.62 29.79
CA LEU A 238 -16.51 -8.71 30.70
C LEU A 238 -16.57 -7.72 31.87
N GLN A 239 -17.62 -6.89 31.95
CA GLN A 239 -17.78 -5.84 32.96
C GLN A 239 -16.57 -4.88 33.04
N VAL A 240 -16.01 -4.51 31.90
CA VAL A 240 -14.89 -3.57 31.79
C VAL A 240 -15.22 -2.40 30.87
N PRO A 241 -14.67 -1.20 31.13
CA PRO A 241 -14.78 -0.09 30.19
C PRO A 241 -14.13 -0.44 28.84
N ASN A 242 -14.69 0.06 27.73
CA ASN A 242 -14.11 -0.13 26.39
C ASN A 242 -12.64 0.27 26.29
N SER A 243 -12.21 1.26 27.07
CA SER A 243 -10.81 1.73 27.14
C SER A 243 -9.84 0.68 27.71
N ARG A 244 -10.35 -0.39 28.31
CA ARG A 244 -9.55 -1.55 28.75
C ARG A 244 -9.53 -2.68 27.74
N LEU A 245 -10.16 -2.52 26.58
CA LEU A 245 -10.12 -3.46 25.47
C LEU A 245 -9.27 -2.90 24.34
N HIS A 246 -8.33 -3.71 23.89
CA HIS A 246 -7.44 -3.45 22.77
C HIS A 246 -7.66 -4.51 21.70
N PHE A 247 -7.66 -4.12 20.43
CA PHE A 247 -7.75 -5.06 19.32
C PHE A 247 -6.40 -5.15 18.64
N CYS A 248 -5.85 -6.36 18.53
CA CYS A 248 -4.64 -6.60 17.78
C CYS A 248 -4.99 -6.86 16.31
N TYR A 249 -4.57 -5.97 15.41
CA TYR A 249 -4.72 -6.18 13.96
C TYR A 249 -3.71 -7.16 13.37
N GLU A 250 -2.65 -7.53 14.11
CA GLU A 250 -1.69 -8.55 13.67
C GLU A 250 -2.15 -9.97 14.02
N CYS A 251 -3.10 -10.13 14.97
CA CYS A 251 -3.74 -11.41 15.30
C CYS A 251 -5.24 -11.47 14.95
N MET A 252 -5.89 -10.32 14.74
CA MET A 252 -7.35 -10.16 14.63
C MET A 252 -8.13 -10.57 15.90
N GLU A 253 -7.59 -10.24 17.07
CA GLU A 253 -8.16 -10.64 18.37
C GLU A 253 -8.23 -9.50 19.40
N TRP A 254 -9.14 -9.66 20.36
CA TRP A 254 -9.35 -8.71 21.45
C TRP A 254 -8.59 -9.11 22.71
N PHE A 255 -7.88 -8.16 23.31
CA PHE A 255 -7.10 -8.32 24.53
C PHE A 255 -7.52 -7.33 25.60
N LEU A 256 -7.41 -7.73 26.86
CA LEU A 256 -7.56 -6.83 27.99
C LEU A 256 -6.28 -5.99 28.17
N LYS A 257 -6.43 -4.77 28.67
CA LYS A 257 -5.31 -3.84 28.94
C LYS A 257 -4.19 -4.48 29.78
N ARG A 258 -4.51 -5.39 30.70
CA ARG A 258 -3.51 -6.11 31.52
C ARG A 258 -2.64 -7.10 30.74
N GLN A 259 -3.15 -7.63 29.63
CA GLN A 259 -2.45 -8.58 28.74
C GLN A 259 -1.75 -7.86 27.58
N TRP A 260 -2.16 -6.62 27.30
CA TRP A 260 -1.73 -5.87 26.12
C TRP A 260 -0.22 -5.63 26.05
N PRO A 261 0.49 -5.22 27.14
CA PRO A 261 1.94 -5.01 27.10
C PRO A 261 2.74 -6.27 26.73
N ASP A 262 2.43 -7.40 27.36
CA ASP A 262 3.11 -8.67 27.10
C ASP A 262 2.84 -9.15 25.66
N HIS A 263 1.60 -9.01 25.21
CA HIS A 263 1.20 -9.33 23.84
C HIS A 263 1.94 -8.45 22.81
N CYS A 264 2.07 -7.15 23.07
CA CYS A 264 2.83 -6.23 22.23
C CYS A 264 4.31 -6.61 22.19
N THR A 265 4.88 -7.02 23.31
CA THR A 265 6.27 -7.45 23.42
C THR A 265 6.55 -8.66 22.53
N ALA A 266 5.66 -9.66 22.54
CA ALA A 266 5.76 -10.84 21.68
C ALA A 266 5.74 -10.47 20.18
N HIS A 267 4.90 -9.51 19.78
CA HIS A 267 4.89 -9.02 18.40
C HIS A 267 6.18 -8.28 18.03
N LEU A 268 6.69 -7.42 18.91
CA LEU A 268 7.91 -6.65 18.66
C LEU A 268 9.14 -7.54 18.48
N GLN A 269 9.20 -8.70 19.14
CA GLN A 269 10.31 -9.66 18.99
C GLN A 269 10.43 -10.24 17.57
N SER A 270 9.32 -10.31 16.83
CA SER A 270 9.26 -10.85 15.47
C SER A 270 8.85 -9.79 14.43
N TRP A 271 8.93 -8.50 14.80
CA TRP A 271 8.50 -7.42 13.93
C TRP A 271 9.50 -7.21 12.79
N GLN A 272 9.03 -7.41 11.56
CA GLN A 272 9.82 -7.27 10.32
C GLN A 272 9.23 -6.24 9.36
N THR A 273 8.13 -5.58 9.76
CA THR A 273 7.34 -4.75 8.85
C THR A 273 7.79 -3.30 8.89
N GLN A 274 8.31 -2.81 7.76
CA GLN A 274 8.64 -1.39 7.60
C GLN A 274 7.42 -0.54 7.23
N HIS A 275 6.38 -1.13 6.65
CA HIS A 275 5.17 -0.41 6.26
C HIS A 275 4.36 0.08 7.48
N CYS A 276 4.14 1.39 7.54
CA CYS A 276 3.49 2.08 8.65
C CYS A 276 2.12 2.66 8.28
N GLU A 277 1.75 2.71 7.00
CA GLU A 277 0.44 3.21 6.57
C GLU A 277 -0.67 2.17 6.79
N ALA A 278 -1.92 2.64 6.84
CA ALA A 278 -3.08 1.77 6.97
C ALA A 278 -3.35 1.03 5.67
N VAL A 279 -3.56 -0.28 5.79
CA VAL A 279 -4.03 -1.12 4.70
C VAL A 279 -5.55 -1.12 4.73
N LYS A 280 -6.14 -0.63 3.64
CA LYS A 280 -7.59 -0.70 3.41
C LYS A 280 -7.87 -1.69 2.29
N TYR A 281 -8.74 -2.64 2.57
CA TYR A 281 -9.21 -3.61 1.59
C TYR A 281 -10.73 -3.63 1.61
N ARG A 282 -11.36 -3.53 0.42
CA ARG A 282 -12.83 -3.51 0.28
C ARG A 282 -13.51 -2.63 1.35
N HIS A 283 -13.16 -1.35 1.36
CA HIS A 283 -13.64 -0.32 2.30
C HIS A 283 -13.34 -0.50 3.80
N THR A 284 -12.68 -1.58 4.21
CA THR A 284 -12.37 -1.87 5.61
C THR A 284 -10.89 -1.68 5.92
N VAL A 285 -10.59 -1.13 7.09
CA VAL A 285 -9.22 -1.05 7.61
C VAL A 285 -8.87 -2.43 8.17
N ILE A 286 -7.96 -3.12 7.50
CA ILE A 286 -7.53 -4.47 7.87
C ILE A 286 -6.18 -4.45 8.57
N ARG A 287 -5.45 -3.34 8.44
CA ARG A 287 -4.29 -3.02 9.25
C ARG A 287 -4.24 -1.51 9.48
N PRO A 288 -4.05 -1.03 10.72
CA PRO A 288 -4.02 0.39 11.03
C PRO A 288 -2.67 1.00 10.67
N THR A 289 -2.58 2.32 10.84
CA THR A 289 -1.30 3.02 10.77
C THR A 289 -0.51 2.86 12.07
N TYR A 290 0.83 2.83 11.96
CA TYR A 290 1.78 2.82 13.08
C TYR A 290 2.73 4.01 12.95
N CYS A 291 3.19 4.55 14.07
CA CYS A 291 4.16 5.64 14.06
C CYS A 291 5.58 5.08 13.93
N PRO A 292 6.34 5.37 12.85
CA PRO A 292 7.69 4.83 12.67
C PRO A 292 8.66 5.29 13.76
N PHE A 293 8.47 6.49 14.31
CA PHE A 293 9.24 7.04 15.42
C PHE A 293 8.98 6.29 16.73
N CYS A 294 7.71 6.06 17.08
CA CYS A 294 7.37 5.34 18.31
C CYS A 294 7.75 3.86 18.21
N LEU A 295 7.47 3.23 17.07
CA LEU A 295 7.73 1.81 16.83
C LEU A 295 9.20 1.46 17.09
N TRP A 296 10.11 2.35 16.68
CA TRP A 296 11.55 2.16 16.78
C TRP A 296 12.23 2.92 17.93
N ASN A 297 11.45 3.57 18.79
CA ASN A 297 11.98 4.08 20.04
C ASN A 297 11.98 2.99 21.11
N PHE A 298 13.14 2.36 21.29
CA PHE A 298 13.36 1.28 22.28
C PHE A 298 13.25 1.74 23.74
N GLN A 299 13.20 3.04 24.02
CA GLN A 299 12.96 3.55 25.37
C GLN A 299 11.49 3.53 25.76
N ASN A 300 10.58 3.44 24.79
CA ASN A 300 9.15 3.37 25.06
C ASN A 300 8.72 1.93 25.38
N PRO A 301 7.70 1.75 26.25
CA PRO A 301 7.12 0.44 26.49
C PRO A 301 6.43 -0.11 25.23
N ALA A 302 6.28 -1.44 25.16
CA ALA A 302 5.84 -2.14 23.96
C ALA A 302 4.48 -1.65 23.42
N GLU A 303 3.54 -1.36 24.31
CA GLU A 303 2.21 -0.85 23.97
C GLU A 303 2.23 0.57 23.38
N GLU A 304 3.20 1.41 23.76
CA GLU A 304 3.38 2.74 23.18
C GLU A 304 4.05 2.65 21.81
N ARG A 305 4.99 1.71 21.65
CA ARG A 305 5.65 1.43 20.37
C ARG A 305 4.67 0.89 19.33
N LEU A 306 3.78 -0.02 19.74
CA LEU A 306 2.71 -0.58 18.91
C LEU A 306 1.39 0.18 18.99
N GLN A 307 1.39 1.41 19.51
CA GLN A 307 0.23 2.28 19.43
C GLN A 307 -0.14 2.47 17.95
N TYR A 308 -1.41 2.21 17.64
CA TYR A 308 -1.93 2.30 16.29
C TYR A 308 -2.98 3.40 16.16
N TRP A 309 -3.17 3.87 14.93
CA TRP A 309 -4.23 4.81 14.56
C TRP A 309 -4.98 4.28 13.35
N THR A 310 -6.32 4.23 13.44
CA THR A 310 -7.18 3.79 12.33
C THR A 310 -7.35 4.86 11.25
N ARG A 311 -7.01 6.11 11.57
CA ARG A 311 -7.07 7.27 10.66
C ARG A 311 -5.69 7.90 10.50
N SER A 312 -5.19 7.98 9.27
CA SER A 312 -3.88 8.56 8.94
C SER A 312 -3.75 10.03 9.39
N GLY A 313 -4.86 10.79 9.45
CA GLY A 313 -4.85 12.16 9.97
C GLY A 313 -4.51 12.26 11.47
N ASN A 314 -4.89 11.26 12.27
CA ASN A 314 -4.56 11.25 13.70
C ASN A 314 -3.07 10.88 13.90
N LEU A 315 -2.56 9.96 13.10
CA LEU A 315 -1.12 9.65 13.08
C LEU A 315 -0.31 10.89 12.66
N ARG A 316 -0.74 11.58 11.60
CA ARG A 316 -0.13 12.84 11.17
C ARG A 316 0.00 13.83 12.32
N GLN A 317 -1.12 14.10 13.00
CA GLN A 317 -1.13 15.02 14.13
C GLN A 317 -0.14 14.56 15.21
N HIS A 318 -0.14 13.27 15.56
CA HIS A 318 0.80 12.72 16.54
C HIS A 318 2.26 12.98 16.14
N ILE A 319 2.64 12.71 14.88
CA ILE A 319 4.01 12.93 14.40
C ILE A 319 4.37 14.43 14.41
N GLU A 320 3.50 15.28 13.88
CA GLU A 320 3.72 16.73 13.81
C GLU A 320 3.82 17.38 15.19
N THR A 321 3.11 16.85 16.20
CA THR A 321 3.12 17.44 17.56
C THR A 321 4.17 16.85 18.48
N LYS A 322 4.47 15.54 18.35
CA LYS A 322 5.35 14.83 19.30
C LYS A 322 6.78 14.71 18.78
N HIS A 323 6.95 14.37 17.50
CA HIS A 323 8.28 14.01 16.97
C HIS A 323 8.92 15.15 16.20
N MET A 324 8.17 15.82 15.30
CA MET A 324 8.73 16.89 14.46
C MET A 324 9.39 18.05 15.25
N PRO A 325 8.85 18.52 16.39
CA PRO A 325 9.47 19.60 17.15
C PRO A 325 10.76 19.20 17.87
N GLU A 326 10.97 17.90 18.13
CA GLU A 326 12.15 17.37 18.83
C GLU A 326 13.34 17.14 17.88
N ILE A 327 13.10 17.22 16.57
CA ILE A 327 14.11 16.97 15.55
C ILE A 327 15.00 18.20 15.36
N SER A 328 16.31 18.02 15.57
CA SER A 328 17.34 18.97 15.17
C SER A 328 17.95 18.55 13.85
N TRP A 329 18.07 19.48 12.90
CA TRP A 329 18.61 19.23 11.56
C TRP A 329 20.11 19.59 11.49
N PRO A 330 20.94 18.80 10.80
CA PRO A 330 20.62 17.52 10.14
C PRO A 330 20.40 16.39 11.15
N VAL A 331 19.58 15.43 10.79
CA VAL A 331 19.35 14.24 11.62
C VAL A 331 20.46 13.25 11.42
N MET A 332 21.29 13.12 12.46
CA MET A 332 22.44 12.21 12.51
C MET A 332 22.12 10.89 13.21
N THR A 333 20.97 10.80 13.88
CA THR A 333 20.52 9.60 14.61
C THR A 333 19.44 8.86 13.83
N SER A 334 19.38 7.53 14.00
CA SER A 334 18.36 6.72 13.35
C SER A 334 16.96 7.04 13.90
N ILE A 335 16.12 7.66 13.07
CA ILE A 335 14.70 7.94 13.39
C ILE A 335 13.85 6.66 13.34
N CYS A 336 14.21 5.76 12.46
CA CYS A 336 13.57 4.48 12.24
C CYS A 336 14.64 3.40 12.09
N GLU A 337 14.22 2.16 11.86
CA GLU A 337 15.11 1.02 11.61
C GLU A 337 16.08 1.22 10.43
N CYS A 338 15.83 2.17 9.52
CA CYS A 338 16.55 2.28 8.26
C CYS A 338 17.97 2.90 8.35
N SER A 339 18.43 3.33 9.53
CA SER A 339 19.77 3.92 9.77
C SER A 339 20.18 5.07 8.82
N GLN A 340 19.23 5.72 8.15
CA GLN A 340 19.48 6.84 7.23
C GLN A 340 19.56 8.16 7.99
N THR A 341 20.40 9.06 7.49
CA THR A 341 20.50 10.46 7.92
C THR A 341 19.74 11.36 6.96
N PHE A 342 19.25 12.49 7.44
CA PHE A 342 18.43 13.41 6.65
C PHE A 342 18.88 14.85 6.89
N ASP A 343 19.10 15.61 5.82
CA ASP A 343 19.56 17.00 5.94
C ASP A 343 18.43 17.95 6.31
N ASN A 344 17.18 17.60 5.95
CA ASN A 344 16.01 18.46 6.15
C ASN A 344 14.70 17.65 6.26
N GLU A 345 13.64 18.33 6.72
CA GLU A 345 12.29 17.75 6.90
C GLU A 345 11.74 17.11 5.63
N ARG A 346 12.06 17.69 4.47
CA ARG A 346 11.55 17.23 3.18
C ARG A 346 12.13 15.86 2.81
N GLU A 347 13.42 15.65 2.98
CA GLU A 347 14.06 14.35 2.76
C GLU A 347 13.52 13.28 3.70
N LEU A 348 13.33 13.61 4.98
CA LEU A 348 12.69 12.71 5.93
C LEU A 348 11.27 12.35 5.47
N CYS A 349 10.48 13.33 5.03
CA CYS A 349 9.13 13.07 4.52
C CYS A 349 9.14 12.17 3.27
N HIS A 350 10.09 12.36 2.36
CA HIS A 350 10.26 11.49 1.20
C HIS A 350 10.59 10.05 1.63
N HIS A 351 11.51 9.88 2.58
CA HIS A 351 11.83 8.57 3.15
C HIS A 351 10.62 7.89 3.80
N LEU A 352 9.88 8.62 4.64
CA LEU A 352 8.68 8.11 5.31
C LEU A 352 7.60 7.72 4.30
N HIS A 353 7.48 8.42 3.18
CA HIS A 353 6.59 8.04 2.09
C HIS A 353 7.08 6.78 1.38
N ASP A 354 8.33 6.77 0.90
CA ASP A 354 8.84 5.74 -0.01
C ASP A 354 9.16 4.42 0.70
N VAL A 355 9.64 4.47 1.95
CA VAL A 355 10.05 3.29 2.73
C VAL A 355 8.94 2.83 3.67
N HIS A 356 8.30 3.77 4.38
CA HIS A 356 7.26 3.44 5.36
C HIS A 356 5.84 3.50 4.78
N GLY A 357 5.67 3.89 3.51
CA GLY A 357 4.38 3.94 2.81
C GLY A 357 3.45 5.07 3.27
N LEU A 358 3.94 6.01 4.09
CA LEU A 358 3.11 7.08 4.66
C LEU A 358 2.68 8.06 3.58
N LYS A 359 1.37 8.12 3.31
CA LYS A 359 0.83 8.85 2.15
C LYS A 359 1.15 10.33 2.23
N ASP A 360 1.35 10.93 1.06
CA ASP A 360 1.56 12.37 0.86
C ASP A 360 0.57 13.28 1.61
N THR A 361 -0.66 12.83 1.86
CA THR A 361 -1.65 13.59 2.64
C THR A 361 -1.26 13.78 4.11
N ILE A 362 -0.35 12.96 4.62
CA ILE A 362 0.26 13.10 5.95
C ILE A 362 1.24 14.27 5.95
N TRP A 363 1.93 14.54 4.84
CA TRP A 363 3.05 15.50 4.82
C TRP A 363 2.73 16.79 4.06
N ARG A 364 1.84 16.75 3.07
CA ARG A 364 1.40 17.95 2.34
C ARG A 364 0.52 18.80 3.26
N ASN A 365 1.09 19.86 3.80
CA ASN A 365 0.41 21.15 3.80
C ASN A 365 1.46 22.27 3.73
N PRO A 366 1.45 23.14 2.71
CA PRO A 366 2.03 24.45 2.90
C PRO A 366 1.20 25.12 4.00
N LYS A 367 1.84 25.46 5.11
CA LYS A 367 1.30 26.47 6.02
C LYS A 367 1.22 27.79 5.25
N LEU A 368 0.25 27.93 4.33
CA LEU A 368 -0.22 29.24 3.93
C LEU A 368 -1.04 29.75 5.12
N PRO A 369 -0.68 30.90 5.71
CA PRO A 369 -1.42 31.45 6.83
C PRO A 369 -2.87 31.65 6.36
N ARG A 370 -3.80 30.86 6.91
CA ARG A 370 -5.22 31.20 6.85
C ARG A 370 -5.33 32.54 7.57
N LYS A 371 -5.37 33.65 6.82
CA LYS A 371 -5.89 34.92 7.34
C LYS A 371 -7.25 34.60 7.93
N ARG A 372 -7.35 34.61 9.26
CA ARG A 372 -8.62 34.44 9.98
C ARG A 372 -9.57 35.51 9.43
N LYS A 373 -10.55 35.12 8.62
CA LYS A 373 -11.76 35.95 8.45
C LYS A 373 -12.39 36.03 9.84
N ARG A 374 -12.27 37.18 10.49
CA ARG A 374 -13.11 37.56 11.62
C ARG A 374 -14.55 37.53 11.11
N THR A 375 -15.29 36.47 11.40
CA THR A 375 -16.74 36.48 11.29
C THR A 375 -17.29 36.99 12.62
N SER A 376 -17.59 38.28 12.66
CA SER A 376 -18.50 38.87 13.63
C SER A 376 -19.84 38.15 13.55
N LYS A 377 -20.31 37.67 14.70
CA LYS A 377 -21.62 37.04 14.90
C LYS A 377 -22.74 37.98 14.46
N ILE A 378 -23.59 37.53 13.56
CA ILE A 378 -24.99 37.97 13.45
C ILE A 378 -25.80 36.70 13.13
N GLU A 379 -26.60 36.24 14.09
CA GLU A 379 -27.72 35.33 13.84
C GLU A 379 -28.77 36.06 12.98
N PRO A 380 -29.47 35.34 12.09
CA PRO A 380 -30.87 35.05 12.44
C PRO A 380 -31.39 33.68 11.98
N GLN A 381 -32.15 33.09 12.90
CA GLN A 381 -33.47 32.44 12.78
C GLN A 381 -33.91 31.71 11.49
N ILE A 382 -34.47 30.54 11.78
CA ILE A 382 -35.15 29.53 10.96
C ILE A 382 -36.28 30.11 10.08
N LEU A 383 -36.34 29.70 8.81
CA LEU A 383 -37.60 29.30 8.16
C LEU A 383 -37.37 28.36 6.96
N SER A 384 -38.20 27.32 6.96
CA SER A 384 -38.35 26.23 6.00
C SER A 384 -38.68 26.72 4.58
N GLN A 385 -38.08 26.09 3.57
CA GLN A 385 -38.82 25.54 2.42
C GLN A 385 -37.92 24.63 1.57
N LYS A 386 -38.42 23.41 1.33
CA LYS A 386 -37.89 22.43 0.36
C LYS A 386 -38.06 22.97 -1.06
N SER A 387 -37.09 22.71 -1.92
CA SER A 387 -37.35 22.38 -3.32
C SER A 387 -36.34 21.35 -3.82
N GLU A 388 -36.87 20.30 -4.43
CA GLU A 388 -36.16 19.25 -5.14
C GLU A 388 -35.68 19.78 -6.49
N ALA A 389 -34.39 19.58 -6.82
CA ALA A 389 -33.93 19.44 -8.19
C ALA A 389 -32.49 18.90 -8.25
N ASP A 390 -32.38 17.69 -8.79
CA ASP A 390 -31.31 17.20 -9.66
C ASP A 390 -29.89 16.95 -9.09
N TYR A 391 -29.72 15.78 -8.46
CA TYR A 391 -28.41 15.22 -8.13
C TYR A 391 -27.83 14.43 -9.32
N SER A 392 -27.09 15.12 -10.19
CA SER A 392 -26.25 14.44 -11.18
C SER A 392 -25.00 13.85 -10.49
N LYS A 393 -25.03 12.53 -10.27
CA LYS A 393 -24.01 11.72 -9.60
C LYS A 393 -22.69 11.73 -10.41
N LYS A 394 -21.65 12.38 -9.88
CA LYS A 394 -20.27 12.24 -10.39
C LYS A 394 -19.70 10.88 -9.99
N VAL A 395 -19.71 9.93 -10.92
CA VAL A 395 -19.02 8.64 -10.85
C VAL A 395 -17.50 8.86 -10.79
N ARG A 396 -16.84 8.42 -9.71
CA ARG A 396 -15.38 8.30 -9.65
C ARG A 396 -15.00 6.87 -10.03
N PHE A 397 -14.38 6.72 -11.20
CA PHE A 397 -13.77 5.47 -11.61
C PHE A 397 -12.46 5.25 -10.84
N HIS A 398 -12.49 4.37 -9.84
CA HIS A 398 -11.28 3.70 -9.38
C HIS A 398 -11.05 2.51 -10.32
N ARG A 399 -10.06 2.61 -11.22
CA ARG A 399 -9.57 1.45 -11.97
C ARG A 399 -8.68 0.64 -11.04
N SER A 400 -9.14 -0.53 -10.63
CA SER A 400 -8.28 -1.62 -10.16
C SER A 400 -7.42 -2.11 -11.34
N PRO A 401 -6.18 -2.58 -11.12
CA PRO A 401 -5.42 -3.27 -12.16
C PRO A 401 -6.12 -4.60 -12.52
N PRO A 402 -6.01 -5.05 -13.78
CA PRO A 402 -6.58 -6.32 -14.22
C PRO A 402 -5.84 -7.51 -13.61
N HIS A 403 -6.60 -8.60 -13.47
CA HIS A 403 -6.24 -9.90 -12.89
C HIS A 403 -5.01 -10.57 -13.51
#